data_AF-A0A1J5QCQ0-F1
#
_entry.id   AF-A0A1J5QCQ0-F1
#
_cell.length_a   1.000
_cell.length_b   1.000
_cell.length_c   1.000
_cell.angle_alpha   90.00
_cell.angle_beta   90.00
_cell.angle_gamma   90.00
#
_symmetry.space_group_name_H-M   'P 1'
#
loop_
_entity.id
_entity.type
_entity.pdbx_description
1 polymer ?
#
loop_
_entity_poly.entity_id
_entity_poly.type
_entity_poly.pdbx_seq_one_letter_code
_entity_poly.pdbx_strand_id
1 'polypeptide(L)'
;MNPLESPWFFRMVEGSGKTPAERLLAVFSVAANWIAAPGIRETLVQTYTQNGHGMQTCLHLKRFLTDLASSAGAEKPEILASHLVILLQGAIVEELRNPDLRAMNEAANAARAVISQSRSGTRRTRFALLSAGGVATMLLGAFLSWHMLMPAAPKLPAAGAIVIASNHAMLLPAGISPSDMEAILNLHEQFEKGVCPSPQLLMLPPGQMTAYTNVINFRTPENPAADRENLKALMAWFNRTQSTECYYAPKNGHTTVTWTKG
;
A
#
# COMPACT_ATOMS: atom_id res chain seq x y z
N MET A 1 1.91 19.65 23.31
CA MET A 1 3.06 18.74 23.44
C MET A 1 2.58 17.36 22.99
N ASN A 2 3.19 16.76 21.97
CA ASN A 2 2.71 15.49 21.40
C ASN A 2 3.11 14.34 22.36
N PRO A 3 2.15 13.62 22.95
CA PRO A 3 2.42 12.60 23.97
C PRO A 3 3.23 11.40 23.46
N LEU A 4 3.17 11.12 22.15
CA LEU A 4 3.98 10.10 21.49
C LEU A 4 5.48 10.46 21.42
N GLU A 5 5.84 11.71 21.70
CA GLU A 5 7.23 12.19 21.76
C GLU A 5 7.73 12.37 23.19
N SER A 6 6.99 11.89 24.19
CA SER A 6 7.40 12.01 25.58
C SER A 6 8.55 11.06 25.92
N PRO A 7 9.49 11.47 26.81
CA PRO A 7 10.55 10.57 27.29
C PRO A 7 10.02 9.29 27.95
N TRP A 8 8.82 9.36 28.56
CA TRP A 8 8.15 8.19 29.11
C TRP A 8 7.82 7.17 28.01
N PHE A 9 7.27 7.63 26.88
CA PHE A 9 6.90 6.76 25.76
C PHE A 9 8.12 5.99 25.22
N PHE A 10 9.24 6.69 24.97
CA PHE A 10 10.45 6.05 24.47
C PHE A 10 11.01 5.00 25.44
N ARG A 11 11.05 5.29 26.75
CA ARG A 11 11.48 4.32 27.77
C ARG A 11 10.58 3.09 27.82
N MET A 12 9.27 3.28 27.70
CA MET A 12 8.33 2.16 27.67
C MET A 12 8.56 1.27 26.44
N VAL A 13 8.80 1.85 25.27
CA VAL A 13 9.12 1.09 24.05
C VAL A 13 10.44 0.32 24.21
N GLU A 14 11.48 0.95 24.75
CA GLU A 14 12.78 0.30 25.00
C GLU A 14 12.68 -0.87 25.97
N GLY A 15 11.85 -0.74 27.02
CA GLY A 15 11.61 -1.78 28.01
C GLY A 15 10.73 -2.93 27.55
N SER A 16 10.00 -2.78 26.44
CA SER A 16 8.95 -3.74 26.01
C SER A 16 9.47 -4.90 25.14
N GLY A 17 10.73 -4.88 24.71
CA GLY A 17 11.29 -5.92 23.83
C GLY A 17 12.77 -6.22 24.08
N LYS A 18 13.17 -7.47 23.85
CA LYS A 18 14.56 -7.93 23.98
C LYS A 18 15.35 -7.66 22.71
N THR A 19 14.68 -7.66 21.55
CA THR A 19 15.30 -7.35 20.27
C THR A 19 14.83 -6.00 19.72
N PRO A 20 15.64 -5.30 18.90
CA PRO A 20 15.21 -4.06 18.24
C PRO A 20 13.93 -4.22 17.41
N ALA A 21 13.75 -5.38 16.77
CA ALA A 21 12.56 -5.68 15.99
C ALA A 21 11.30 -5.87 16.87
N GLU A 22 11.42 -6.50 18.04
CA GLU A 22 10.33 -6.58 19.01
C GLU A 22 9.96 -5.19 19.53
N ARG A 23 10.95 -4.33 19.80
CA ARG A 23 10.72 -2.95 20.24
C ARG A 23 9.99 -2.13 19.18
N LEU A 24 10.29 -2.30 17.89
CA LEU A 24 9.55 -1.64 16.80
C LEU A 24 8.07 -2.04 16.79
N LEU A 25 7.77 -3.30 17.08
CA LEU A 25 6.38 -3.77 17.21
C LEU A 25 5.72 -3.31 18.51
N ALA A 26 6.49 -3.20 19.59
CA ALA A 26 5.98 -2.76 20.89
C ALA A 26 5.48 -1.31 20.89
N VAL A 27 5.90 -0.49 19.93
CA VAL A 27 5.40 0.89 19.75
C VAL A 27 3.86 0.93 19.71
N PHE A 28 3.24 -0.04 19.02
CA PHE A 28 1.78 -0.11 18.88
C PHE A 28 1.09 -0.49 20.19
N SER A 29 1.63 -1.47 20.94
CA SER A 29 1.04 -1.87 22.22
C SER A 29 1.25 -0.81 23.30
N VAL A 30 2.40 -0.14 23.33
CA VAL A 30 2.66 0.99 24.24
C VAL A 30 1.70 2.14 23.93
N ALA A 31 1.48 2.46 22.64
CA ALA A 31 0.52 3.47 22.23
C ALA A 31 -0.93 3.07 22.60
N ALA A 32 -1.32 1.82 22.39
CA ALA A 32 -2.64 1.31 22.77
C ALA A 32 -2.88 1.44 24.28
N ASN A 33 -1.93 1.00 25.11
CA ASN A 33 -2.00 1.11 26.56
C ASN A 33 -2.10 2.57 27.02
N TRP A 34 -1.38 3.45 26.35
CA TRP A 34 -1.42 4.88 26.64
C TRP A 34 -2.79 5.50 26.29
N ILE A 35 -3.36 5.18 25.12
CA ILE A 35 -4.69 5.68 24.71
C ILE A 35 -5.79 5.14 25.62
N ALA A 36 -5.65 3.89 26.08
CA ALA A 36 -6.57 3.28 27.02
C ALA A 36 -6.49 3.85 28.45
N ALA A 37 -5.49 4.69 28.75
CA ALA A 37 -5.38 5.29 30.08
C ALA A 37 -6.51 6.31 30.33
N PRO A 38 -7.06 6.37 31.55
CA PRO A 38 -8.20 7.23 31.87
C PRO A 38 -7.85 8.72 31.67
N GLY A 39 -8.72 9.47 31.01
CA GLY A 39 -8.55 10.90 30.73
C GLY A 39 -7.70 11.22 29.50
N ILE A 40 -6.94 10.25 28.98
CA ILE A 40 -6.07 10.42 27.81
C ILE A 40 -6.88 10.40 26.51
N ARG A 41 -7.81 9.44 26.40
CA ARG A 41 -8.68 9.28 25.23
C ARG A 41 -9.52 10.53 24.98
N GLU A 42 -10.13 11.07 26.02
CA GLU A 42 -10.99 12.27 25.96
C GLU A 42 -10.19 13.50 25.52
N THR A 43 -8.99 13.66 26.06
CA THR A 43 -8.06 14.74 25.69
C THR A 43 -7.63 14.64 24.22
N LEU A 44 -7.35 13.42 23.74
CA LEU A 44 -7.05 13.14 22.33
C LEU A 44 -8.22 13.49 21.42
N VAL A 45 -9.43 13.01 21.72
CA VAL A 45 -10.63 13.30 20.93
C VAL A 45 -10.85 14.81 20.83
N GLN A 46 -10.77 15.55 21.94
CA GLN A 46 -10.88 17.01 21.92
C GLN A 46 -9.79 17.66 21.06
N THR A 47 -8.54 17.23 21.19
CA THR A 47 -7.42 17.75 20.40
C THR A 47 -7.60 17.50 18.90
N TYR A 48 -8.12 16.33 18.52
CA TYR A 48 -8.40 15.97 17.13
C TYR A 48 -9.56 16.76 16.53
N THR A 49 -10.65 16.92 17.28
CA THR A 49 -11.82 17.69 16.82
C THR A 49 -11.53 19.19 16.66
N GLN A 50 -10.70 19.76 17.54
CA GLN A 50 -10.40 21.20 17.53
C GLN A 50 -9.35 21.62 16.50
N ASN A 51 -8.35 20.77 16.23
CA ASN A 51 -7.21 21.20 15.43
C ASN A 51 -7.31 20.84 13.94
N GLY A 52 -8.28 20.01 13.51
CA GLY A 52 -8.56 19.66 12.10
C GLY A 52 -7.40 19.02 11.31
N HIS A 53 -6.20 19.07 11.87
CA HIS A 53 -4.93 18.66 11.32
C HIS A 53 -4.44 17.53 12.20
N GLY A 54 -4.38 16.35 11.60
CA GLY A 54 -3.90 15.13 12.22
C GLY A 54 -2.55 15.35 12.90
N MET A 55 -2.29 14.48 13.89
CA MET A 55 -1.05 14.41 14.67
C MET A 55 0.13 15.12 14.02
N GLN A 56 0.51 16.26 14.62
CA GLN A 56 1.69 17.05 14.32
C GLN A 56 2.87 16.15 13.96
N THR A 57 3.68 16.58 12.98
CA THR A 57 4.90 15.91 12.51
C THR A 57 5.70 15.32 13.67
N CYS A 58 5.63 14.00 13.88
CA CYS A 58 6.32 13.31 14.97
C CYS A 58 7.81 13.10 14.62
N LEU A 59 8.57 14.19 14.53
CA LEU A 59 9.97 14.17 14.11
C LEU A 59 10.87 13.39 15.09
N HIS A 60 10.65 13.53 16.39
CA HIS A 60 11.45 12.82 17.41
C HIS A 60 11.13 11.33 17.40
N LEU A 61 9.85 10.98 17.30
CA LEU A 61 9.44 9.59 17.17
C LEU A 61 10.03 8.96 15.90
N LYS A 62 9.97 9.67 14.76
CA LYS A 62 10.55 9.17 13.51
C LYS A 62 12.05 8.89 13.66
N ARG A 63 12.81 9.81 14.26
CA ARG A 63 14.25 9.61 14.52
C ARG A 63 14.51 8.39 15.40
N PHE A 64 13.80 8.28 16.53
CA PHE A 64 13.90 7.14 17.43
C PHE A 64 13.62 5.80 16.71
N LEU A 65 12.58 5.76 15.88
CA LEU A 65 12.24 4.57 15.10
C LEU A 65 13.27 4.27 14.00
N THR A 66 13.91 5.29 13.41
CA THR A 66 15.00 5.12 12.46
C THR A 66 16.21 4.45 13.13
N ASP A 67 16.61 4.91 14.32
CA ASP A 67 17.74 4.33 15.05
C ASP A 67 17.47 2.88 15.44
N LEU A 68 16.23 2.60 15.84
CA LEU A 68 15.79 1.25 16.19
C LEU A 68 15.68 0.34 14.96
N ALA A 69 15.24 0.87 13.81
CA ALA A 69 15.21 0.19 12.52
C ALA A 69 16.62 -0.15 12.01
N SER A 70 17.56 0.78 12.18
CA SER A 70 18.98 0.56 11.87
C SER A 70 19.55 -0.57 12.73
N SER A 71 19.29 -0.51 14.04
CA SER A 71 19.67 -1.58 14.99
C SER A 71 19.02 -2.93 14.69
N ALA A 72 17.84 -2.94 14.06
CA ALA A 72 17.15 -4.14 13.62
C ALA A 72 17.71 -4.73 12.31
N GLY A 73 18.63 -4.04 11.64
CA GLY A 73 19.21 -4.44 10.36
C GLY A 73 18.28 -4.19 9.17
N ALA A 74 17.45 -3.15 9.22
CA ALA A 74 16.67 -2.73 8.07
C ALA A 74 17.57 -2.15 6.97
N GLU A 75 17.29 -2.46 5.71
CA GLU A 75 18.06 -1.97 4.55
C GLU A 75 17.87 -0.47 4.33
N LYS A 76 16.66 0.03 4.59
CA LYS A 76 16.29 1.46 4.47
C LYS A 76 15.58 1.92 5.76
N PRO A 77 16.32 2.19 6.84
CA PRO A 77 15.76 2.48 8.16
C PRO A 77 14.77 3.65 8.18
N GLU A 78 15.04 4.71 7.42
CA GLU A 78 14.22 5.93 7.37
C GLU A 78 12.86 5.68 6.70
N ILE A 79 12.82 4.81 5.70
CA ILE A 79 11.59 4.40 5.01
C ILE A 79 10.77 3.53 5.95
N LEU A 80 11.41 2.56 6.62
CA LEU A 80 10.73 1.71 7.61
C LEU A 80 10.12 2.57 8.73
N ALA A 81 10.88 3.50 9.30
CA ALA A 81 10.39 4.41 10.33
C ALA A 81 9.19 5.24 9.84
N SER A 82 9.23 5.73 8.60
CA SER A 82 8.12 6.48 8.00
C SER A 82 6.86 5.63 7.87
N HIS A 83 6.97 4.39 7.39
CA HIS A 83 5.83 3.46 7.31
C HIS A 83 5.24 3.16 8.69
N LEU A 84 6.09 2.96 9.71
CA LEU A 84 5.63 2.71 11.08
C LEU A 84 4.88 3.91 11.66
N VAL A 85 5.36 5.14 11.43
CA VAL A 85 4.65 6.36 11.87
C VAL A 85 3.30 6.48 11.19
N ILE A 86 3.20 6.23 9.88
CA ILE A 86 1.93 6.28 9.14
C ILE A 86 0.94 5.26 9.70
N LEU A 87 1.39 4.01 9.88
CA LEU A 87 0.55 2.94 10.45
C LEU A 87 0.08 3.30 11.87
N LEU A 88 0.98 3.83 12.70
CA LEU A 88 0.65 4.23 14.06
C LEU A 88 -0.38 5.35 14.07
N GLN A 89 -0.18 6.42 13.29
CA GLN A 89 -1.12 7.54 13.22
C GLN A 89 -2.48 7.11 12.71
N GLY A 90 -2.53 6.27 11.67
CA GLY A 90 -3.78 5.70 11.15
C GLY A 90 -4.50 4.85 12.20
N ALA A 91 -3.78 4.02 12.93
CA ALA A 91 -4.34 3.22 14.01
C ALA A 91 -4.92 4.07 15.14
N ILE A 92 -4.24 5.16 15.52
CA ILE A 92 -4.71 6.09 16.56
C ILE A 92 -6.02 6.73 16.13
N VAL A 93 -6.07 7.27 14.91
CA VAL A 93 -7.29 7.89 14.39
C VAL A 93 -8.44 6.90 14.37
N GLU A 94 -8.19 5.68 13.90
CA GLU A 94 -9.23 4.66 13.79
C GLU A 94 -9.71 4.17 15.16
N GLU A 95 -8.82 4.00 16.15
CA GLU A 95 -9.18 3.63 17.52
C GLU A 95 -9.96 4.74 18.25
N LEU A 96 -9.66 6.00 17.95
CA LEU A 96 -10.41 7.14 18.48
C LEU A 96 -11.81 7.23 17.85
N ARG A 97 -11.92 6.99 16.53
CA ARG A 97 -13.18 7.05 15.77
C ARG A 97 -14.08 5.86 16.07
N ASN A 98 -13.51 4.67 16.14
CA ASN A 98 -14.19 3.40 16.31
C ASN A 98 -13.53 2.61 17.45
N PRO A 99 -13.92 2.85 18.71
CA PRO A 99 -13.46 2.02 19.82
C PRO A 99 -13.81 0.55 19.57
N ASP A 100 -13.01 -0.35 20.15
CA ASP A 100 -13.18 -1.82 20.11
C ASP A 100 -12.85 -2.51 18.78
N LEU A 101 -12.55 -1.77 17.71
CA LEU A 101 -12.04 -2.35 16.46
C LEU A 101 -10.61 -2.87 16.56
N ARG A 102 -9.90 -2.58 17.66
CA ARG A 102 -8.53 -3.06 17.90
C ARG A 102 -7.58 -2.66 16.77
N ALA A 103 -7.77 -1.47 16.19
CA ALA A 103 -7.00 -0.95 15.07
C ALA A 103 -5.49 -0.95 15.33
N MET A 104 -5.09 -0.74 16.60
CA MET A 104 -3.69 -0.87 17.03
C MET A 104 -3.10 -2.26 16.82
N ASN A 105 -3.88 -3.32 17.04
CA ASN A 105 -3.41 -4.70 16.84
C ASN A 105 -3.25 -5.01 15.34
N GLU A 106 -4.17 -4.51 14.50
CA GLU A 106 -4.06 -4.68 13.05
C GLU A 106 -2.88 -3.90 12.46
N ALA A 107 -2.63 -2.68 12.95
CA ALA A 107 -1.45 -1.92 12.56
C ALA A 107 -0.15 -2.61 13.00
N ALA A 108 -0.11 -3.22 14.19
CA ALA A 108 1.01 -4.04 14.63
C ALA A 108 1.21 -5.29 13.73
N ASN A 109 0.12 -5.92 13.28
CA ASN A 109 0.17 -7.05 12.36
C ASN A 109 0.73 -6.63 10.98
N ALA A 110 0.26 -5.52 10.43
CA ALA A 110 0.79 -4.95 9.18
C ALA A 110 2.27 -4.55 9.33
N ALA A 111 2.63 -3.90 10.44
CA ALA A 111 4.01 -3.53 10.75
C ALA A 111 4.95 -4.74 10.78
N ARG A 112 4.50 -5.90 11.27
CA ARG A 112 5.28 -7.14 11.25
C ARG A 112 5.67 -7.54 9.82
N ALA A 113 4.75 -7.42 8.87
CA ALA A 113 5.04 -7.70 7.46
C ALA A 113 6.07 -6.70 6.90
N VAL A 114 5.89 -5.40 7.14
CA VAL A 114 6.81 -4.35 6.67
C VAL A 114 8.22 -4.52 7.27
N ILE A 115 8.32 -4.80 8.56
CA ILE A 115 9.60 -5.06 9.25
C ILE A 115 10.27 -6.29 8.65
N SER A 116 9.53 -7.38 8.42
CA SER A 116 10.09 -8.60 7.83
C SER A 116 10.66 -8.37 6.42
N GLN A 117 9.95 -7.59 5.60
CA GLN A 117 10.35 -7.28 4.23
C GLN A 117 11.59 -6.37 4.22
N SER A 118 11.65 -5.37 5.11
CA SER A 118 12.74 -4.40 5.20
C SER A 118 14.12 -5.01 5.50
N ARG A 119 14.16 -6.26 5.97
CA ARG A 119 15.39 -7.00 6.33
C ARG A 119 15.83 -7.98 5.24
N SER A 120 15.02 -8.19 4.21
CA SER A 120 15.18 -9.31 3.26
C SER A 120 16.13 -9.03 2.08
N GLY A 121 16.49 -7.78 1.80
CA GLY A 121 17.41 -7.41 0.71
C GLY A 121 18.78 -8.05 0.83
N THR A 122 19.30 -8.24 2.06
CA THR A 122 20.58 -8.89 2.32
C THR A 122 20.55 -10.41 2.10
N ARG A 123 19.38 -11.05 2.14
CA ARG A 123 19.23 -12.51 2.02
C ARG A 123 19.04 -12.97 0.57
N ARG A 124 18.32 -12.19 -0.24
CA ARG A 124 18.06 -12.52 -1.66
C ARG A 124 19.32 -12.53 -2.50
N THR A 125 20.26 -11.62 -2.25
CA THR A 125 21.54 -11.53 -2.99
C THR A 125 22.44 -12.73 -2.71
N ARG A 126 22.49 -13.22 -1.46
CA ARG A 126 23.32 -14.39 -1.09
C ARG A 126 22.79 -15.69 -1.69
N PHE A 127 21.47 -15.89 -1.74
CA PHE A 127 20.90 -17.08 -2.37
C PHE A 127 21.00 -17.06 -3.90
N ALA A 128 20.88 -15.89 -4.54
CA ALA A 128 21.08 -15.75 -5.98
C ALA A 128 22.53 -16.07 -6.42
N LEU A 129 23.52 -15.68 -5.60
CA LEU A 129 24.94 -16.02 -5.84
C LEU A 129 25.26 -17.51 -5.63
N LEU A 130 24.57 -18.18 -4.70
CA LEU A 130 24.76 -19.61 -4.44
C LEU A 130 24.04 -20.53 -5.44
N SER A 131 22.90 -20.12 -6.02
CA SER A 131 22.19 -20.91 -7.04
C SER A 131 22.83 -20.87 -8.43
N ALA A 132 23.64 -19.83 -8.73
CA ALA A 132 24.36 -19.73 -10.00
C ALA A 132 25.62 -20.62 -10.07
N GLY A 133 26.23 -20.94 -8.91
CA GLY A 133 27.43 -21.78 -8.86
C GLY A 133 27.18 -23.29 -8.99
N GLY A 134 25.99 -23.77 -8.61
CA GLY A 134 25.68 -25.21 -8.57
C GLY A 134 25.24 -25.84 -9.90
N VAL A 135 24.63 -25.06 -10.80
CA VAL A 135 24.11 -25.59 -12.07
C VAL A 135 25.18 -25.66 -13.17
N ALA A 136 26.22 -24.82 -13.10
CA ALA A 136 27.27 -24.74 -14.11
C ALA A 136 28.22 -25.96 -14.11
N THR A 137 28.38 -26.66 -12.98
CA THR A 137 29.32 -27.79 -12.89
C THR A 137 28.70 -29.15 -13.25
N MET A 138 27.37 -29.30 -13.19
CA MET A 138 26.70 -30.55 -13.60
C MET A 138 26.50 -30.68 -15.11
N LEU A 139 26.42 -29.56 -15.86
CA LEU A 139 26.19 -29.59 -17.32
C LEU A 139 27.46 -29.90 -18.13
N LEU A 140 28.67 -29.65 -17.60
CA LEU A 140 29.93 -29.96 -18.28
C LEU A 140 30.32 -31.45 -18.19
N GLY A 141 29.92 -32.15 -17.12
CA GLY A 141 30.21 -33.58 -16.95
C GLY A 141 29.37 -34.48 -17.85
N ALA A 142 28.12 -34.11 -18.12
CA ALA A 142 27.20 -34.89 -18.96
C ALA A 142 27.41 -34.66 -20.47
N PHE A 143 28.02 -33.54 -20.87
CA PHE A 143 28.24 -33.21 -22.29
C PHE A 143 29.37 -34.05 -22.92
N LEU A 144 30.43 -34.37 -22.16
CA LEU A 144 31.54 -35.19 -22.67
C LEU A 144 31.18 -36.67 -22.86
N SER A 145 30.16 -37.17 -22.14
CA SER A 145 29.67 -38.55 -22.28
C SER A 145 28.76 -38.76 -23.50
N TRP A 146 28.14 -37.70 -24.03
CA TRP A 146 27.13 -37.77 -25.09
C TRP A 146 27.71 -37.77 -26.51
N HIS A 147 28.96 -37.32 -26.71
CA HIS A 147 29.55 -37.15 -28.04
C HIS A 147 30.08 -38.43 -28.72
N MET A 148 30.00 -39.60 -28.08
CA MET A 148 30.58 -40.84 -28.63
C MET A 148 29.56 -41.82 -29.23
N LEU A 149 28.26 -41.54 -29.20
CA LEU A 149 27.26 -42.50 -29.70
C LEU A 149 26.01 -41.80 -30.25
N MET A 150 26.09 -41.29 -31.49
CA MET A 150 25.06 -41.38 -32.54
C MET A 150 25.29 -40.32 -33.65
N PRO A 151 25.05 -40.67 -34.93
CA PRO A 151 25.06 -39.72 -36.04
C PRO A 151 23.66 -39.11 -36.28
N ALA A 152 23.67 -37.99 -37.00
CA ALA A 152 22.54 -37.21 -37.52
C ALA A 152 21.80 -36.29 -36.54
N ALA A 153 22.12 -35.00 -36.66
CA ALA A 153 21.44 -33.90 -36.00
C ALA A 153 19.98 -33.75 -36.50
N PRO A 154 18.98 -33.60 -35.61
CA PRO A 154 17.67 -33.09 -36.01
C PRO A 154 17.75 -31.56 -36.14
N LYS A 155 17.16 -31.03 -37.21
CA LYS A 155 17.04 -29.59 -37.46
C LYS A 155 16.11 -28.96 -36.42
N LEU A 156 16.57 -27.92 -35.73
CA LEU A 156 15.73 -27.08 -34.85
C LEU A 156 14.70 -26.31 -35.68
N PRO A 157 13.43 -26.21 -35.24
CA PRO A 157 12.51 -25.20 -35.73
C PRO A 157 12.91 -23.82 -35.20
N ALA A 158 12.66 -22.79 -36.02
CA ALA A 158 13.02 -21.41 -35.76
C ALA A 158 12.50 -20.90 -34.40
N ALA A 159 13.35 -20.12 -33.73
CA ALA A 159 13.08 -19.48 -32.45
C ALA A 159 11.84 -18.57 -32.55
N GLY A 160 10.71 -19.06 -32.06
CA GLY A 160 9.63 -18.19 -31.59
C GLY A 160 10.11 -17.50 -30.32
N ALA A 161 10.14 -16.17 -30.33
CA ALA A 161 10.49 -15.35 -29.18
C ALA A 161 9.69 -15.80 -27.96
N ILE A 162 10.39 -16.23 -26.91
CA ILE A 162 9.79 -16.45 -25.59
C ILE A 162 9.42 -15.07 -25.07
N VAL A 163 8.18 -14.66 -25.28
CA VAL A 163 7.56 -13.62 -24.47
C VAL A 163 7.42 -14.24 -23.09
N ILE A 164 8.28 -13.83 -22.16
CA ILE A 164 8.09 -14.10 -20.74
C ILE A 164 6.84 -13.32 -20.35
N ALA A 165 5.68 -13.98 -20.47
CA ALA A 165 4.45 -13.52 -19.84
C ALA A 165 4.76 -13.42 -18.36
N SER A 166 4.95 -12.18 -17.90
CA SER A 166 5.11 -11.85 -16.50
C SER A 166 3.76 -12.14 -15.88
N ASN A 167 3.54 -13.37 -15.42
CA ASN A 167 2.37 -13.76 -14.64
C ASN A 167 2.47 -13.11 -13.25
N HIS A 168 2.38 -11.78 -13.21
CA HIS A 168 1.73 -11.10 -12.10
C HIS A 168 0.24 -11.36 -12.30
N ALA A 169 -0.20 -12.59 -12.00
CA ALA A 169 -1.59 -12.81 -11.67
C ALA A 169 -1.83 -11.99 -10.39
N MET A 170 -2.20 -10.73 -10.58
CA MET A 170 -2.83 -9.92 -9.55
C MET A 170 -3.97 -10.79 -9.04
N LEU A 171 -3.85 -11.24 -7.79
CA LEU A 171 -4.89 -12.01 -7.11
C LEU A 171 -6.13 -11.11 -7.06
N LEU A 172 -6.94 -11.21 -8.10
CA LEU A 172 -8.26 -10.59 -8.16
C LEU A 172 -9.06 -11.21 -7.01
N PRO A 173 -9.56 -10.40 -6.06
CA PRO A 173 -10.50 -10.89 -5.07
C PRO A 173 -11.67 -11.55 -5.82
N ALA A 174 -11.99 -12.78 -5.46
CA ALA A 174 -13.10 -13.50 -6.08
C ALA A 174 -14.37 -12.66 -5.96
N GLY A 175 -14.92 -12.20 -7.10
CA GLY A 175 -16.13 -11.39 -7.15
C GLY A 175 -16.08 -10.17 -8.07
N ILE A 176 -14.92 -9.76 -8.58
CA ILE A 176 -14.80 -8.58 -9.47
C ILE A 176 -14.51 -9.06 -10.91
N SER A 177 -15.35 -8.65 -11.88
CA SER A 177 -15.12 -8.92 -13.31
C SER A 177 -13.87 -8.16 -13.77
N PRO A 178 -13.00 -8.74 -14.63
CA PRO A 178 -11.81 -8.04 -15.16
C PRO A 178 -12.12 -6.67 -15.79
N SER A 179 -13.28 -6.55 -16.42
CA SER A 179 -13.79 -5.30 -17.01
C SER A 179 -14.10 -4.22 -15.97
N ASP A 180 -14.58 -4.62 -14.79
CA ASP A 180 -15.04 -3.69 -13.76
C ASP A 180 -13.81 -3.10 -13.02
N MET A 181 -12.77 -3.91 -12.86
CA MET A 181 -11.49 -3.46 -12.31
C MET A 181 -10.80 -2.45 -13.24
N GLU A 182 -10.83 -2.69 -14.56
CA GLU A 182 -10.30 -1.75 -15.54
C GLU A 182 -11.04 -0.40 -15.49
N ALA A 183 -12.36 -0.42 -15.37
CA ALA A 183 -13.17 0.79 -15.24
C ALA A 183 -12.84 1.57 -13.95
N ILE A 184 -12.64 0.87 -12.84
CA ILE A 184 -12.25 1.46 -11.55
C ILE A 184 -10.86 2.08 -11.62
N LEU A 185 -9.88 1.36 -12.17
CA LEU A 185 -8.50 1.83 -12.29
C LEU A 185 -8.40 3.05 -13.21
N ASN A 186 -9.09 3.03 -14.33
CA ASN A 186 -9.14 4.17 -15.25
C ASN A 186 -9.77 5.40 -14.60
N LEU A 187 -10.83 5.22 -13.81
CA LEU A 187 -11.45 6.33 -13.07
C LEU A 187 -10.50 6.89 -12.00
N HIS A 188 -9.79 6.02 -11.28
CA HIS A 188 -8.81 6.45 -10.27
C HIS A 188 -7.66 7.24 -10.92
N GLU A 189 -7.14 6.73 -12.04
CA GLU A 189 -6.09 7.39 -12.82
C GLU A 189 -6.53 8.77 -13.35
N GLN A 190 -7.80 8.93 -13.74
CA GLN A 190 -8.36 10.22 -14.15
C GLN A 190 -8.40 11.24 -13.01
N PHE A 191 -8.67 10.80 -11.78
CA PHE A 191 -8.61 11.66 -10.60
C PHE A 191 -7.17 12.02 -10.23
N GLU A 192 -6.25 11.04 -10.23
CA GLU A 192 -4.83 11.29 -9.91
C GLU A 192 -4.17 12.24 -10.92
N LYS A 193 -4.51 12.12 -12.20
CA LYS A 193 -3.99 13.00 -13.25
C LYS A 193 -4.66 14.37 -13.29
N GLY A 194 -5.65 14.63 -12.43
CA GLY A 194 -6.38 15.91 -12.39
C GLY A 194 -7.20 16.19 -13.66
N VAL A 195 -7.53 15.16 -14.43
CA VAL A 195 -8.31 15.27 -15.68
C VAL A 195 -9.76 15.60 -15.37
N CYS A 196 -10.29 15.04 -14.28
CA CYS A 196 -11.64 15.29 -13.78
C CYS A 196 -11.59 15.63 -12.28
N PRO A 197 -12.39 16.60 -11.80
CA PRO A 197 -12.54 16.81 -10.37
C PRO A 197 -13.25 15.61 -9.73
N SER A 198 -12.74 15.13 -8.60
CA SER A 198 -13.42 14.08 -7.84
C SER A 198 -14.75 14.62 -7.28
N PRO A 199 -15.88 13.90 -7.43
CA PRO A 199 -17.17 14.36 -6.95
C PRO A 199 -17.17 14.43 -5.42
N GLN A 200 -17.77 15.48 -4.86
CA GLN A 200 -17.96 15.58 -3.42
C GLN A 200 -19.03 14.58 -2.98
N LEU A 201 -18.78 13.85 -1.88
CA LEU A 201 -19.68 12.81 -1.33
C LEU A 201 -21.14 13.26 -1.16
N LEU A 202 -21.38 14.56 -0.94
CA LEU A 202 -22.70 15.15 -0.76
C LEU A 202 -23.51 15.31 -2.06
N MET A 203 -22.86 15.23 -3.23
CA MET A 203 -23.50 15.33 -4.55
C MET A 203 -23.87 13.97 -5.14
N LEU A 204 -23.52 12.87 -4.46
CA LEU A 204 -23.84 11.53 -4.93
C LEU A 204 -25.32 11.19 -4.69
N PRO A 205 -25.99 10.53 -5.65
CA PRO A 205 -27.32 9.99 -5.44
C PRO A 205 -27.39 9.02 -4.25
N PRO A 206 -28.52 8.97 -3.51
CA PRO A 206 -28.70 8.02 -2.42
C PRO A 206 -28.53 6.58 -2.93
N GLY A 207 -27.67 5.80 -2.27
CA GLY A 207 -27.31 4.43 -2.67
C GLY A 207 -25.98 4.29 -3.42
N GLN A 208 -25.41 5.38 -3.97
CA GLN A 208 -24.16 5.33 -4.73
C GLN A 208 -22.91 5.67 -3.90
N MET A 209 -23.10 6.23 -2.70
CA MET A 209 -22.01 6.56 -1.77
C MET A 209 -21.21 5.32 -1.35
N THR A 210 -21.88 4.20 -1.12
CA THR A 210 -21.24 2.93 -0.75
C THR A 210 -20.34 2.41 -1.87
N ALA A 211 -20.84 2.44 -3.11
CA ALA A 211 -20.04 2.03 -4.27
C ALA A 211 -18.83 2.93 -4.47
N TYR A 212 -19.00 4.26 -4.38
CA TYR A 212 -17.89 5.21 -4.48
C TYR A 212 -16.85 5.03 -3.37
N THR A 213 -17.32 4.82 -2.12
CA THR A 213 -16.45 4.58 -0.97
C THR A 213 -15.70 3.25 -1.10
N ASN A 214 -16.35 2.21 -1.61
CA ASN A 214 -15.72 0.91 -1.87
C ASN A 214 -14.65 1.02 -2.96
N VAL A 215 -14.93 1.77 -4.03
CA VAL A 215 -14.01 2.05 -5.13
C VAL A 215 -12.77 2.80 -4.66
N ILE A 216 -12.93 3.85 -3.85
CA ILE A 216 -11.79 4.63 -3.34
C ILE A 216 -10.94 3.85 -2.34
N ASN A 217 -11.56 3.03 -1.49
CA ASN A 217 -10.87 2.32 -0.42
C ASN A 217 -10.40 0.92 -0.82
N PHE A 218 -10.52 0.53 -2.10
CA PHE A 218 -10.15 -0.79 -2.61
C PHE A 218 -10.69 -1.96 -1.75
N ARG A 219 -11.93 -1.85 -1.25
CA ARG A 219 -12.53 -2.88 -0.39
C ARG A 219 -13.03 -4.06 -1.23
N THR A 220 -12.91 -5.26 -0.66
CA THR A 220 -13.54 -6.47 -1.23
C THR A 220 -15.06 -6.42 -1.01
N PRO A 221 -15.88 -6.60 -2.06
CA PRO A 221 -17.33 -6.48 -1.97
C PRO A 221 -17.94 -7.57 -1.08
N GLU A 222 -18.85 -7.19 -0.18
CA GLU A 222 -19.64 -8.14 0.64
C GLU A 222 -20.73 -8.83 -0.19
N ASN A 223 -21.28 -8.13 -1.20
CA ASN A 223 -22.20 -8.69 -2.18
C ASN A 223 -21.78 -8.29 -3.61
N PRO A 224 -21.03 -9.16 -4.31
CA PRO A 224 -20.48 -8.86 -5.63
C PRO A 224 -21.52 -8.46 -6.69
N ALA A 225 -22.74 -9.01 -6.62
CA ALA A 225 -23.78 -8.74 -7.59
C ALA A 225 -24.39 -7.34 -7.41
N ALA A 226 -24.70 -6.97 -6.16
CA ALA A 226 -25.24 -5.67 -5.82
C ALA A 226 -24.20 -4.56 -6.02
N ASP A 227 -22.94 -4.81 -5.65
CA ASP A 227 -21.85 -3.83 -5.81
C ASP A 227 -21.56 -3.54 -7.29
N ARG A 228 -21.68 -4.55 -8.17
CA ARG A 228 -21.56 -4.35 -9.62
C ARG A 228 -22.69 -3.51 -10.19
N GLU A 229 -23.91 -3.68 -9.70
CA GLU A 229 -25.06 -2.87 -10.12
C GLU A 229 -24.90 -1.42 -9.65
N ASN A 230 -24.48 -1.22 -8.41
CA ASN A 230 -24.21 0.10 -7.85
C ASN A 230 -23.05 0.82 -8.58
N LEU A 231 -21.99 0.09 -8.93
CA LEU A 231 -20.88 0.62 -9.73
C LEU A 231 -21.34 1.06 -11.12
N LYS A 232 -22.16 0.25 -11.80
CA LYS A 232 -22.72 0.62 -13.10
C LYS A 232 -23.61 1.86 -13.01
N ALA A 233 -24.44 1.95 -11.98
CA ALA A 233 -25.27 3.11 -11.72
C ALA A 233 -24.43 4.38 -11.44
N LEU A 234 -23.35 4.24 -10.68
CA LEU A 234 -22.39 5.31 -10.42
C LEU A 234 -21.70 5.78 -11.72
N MET A 235 -21.20 4.86 -12.55
CA MET A 235 -20.55 5.19 -13.82
C MET A 235 -21.53 5.86 -14.81
N ALA A 236 -22.78 5.40 -14.86
CA ALA A 236 -23.82 6.00 -15.70
C ALA A 236 -24.18 7.43 -15.24
N TRP A 237 -24.23 7.66 -13.92
CA TRP A 237 -24.41 9.00 -13.35
C TRP A 237 -23.19 9.88 -13.62
N PHE A 238 -21.98 9.39 -13.35
CA PHE A 238 -20.74 10.14 -13.54
C PHE A 238 -20.56 10.62 -14.98
N ASN A 239 -20.77 9.72 -15.95
CA ASN A 239 -20.74 10.05 -17.37
C ASN A 239 -21.81 11.08 -17.77
N ARG A 240 -22.95 11.09 -17.09
CA ARG A 240 -24.04 12.04 -17.38
C ARG A 240 -23.81 13.41 -16.74
N THR A 241 -23.23 13.45 -15.55
CA THR A 241 -23.21 14.64 -14.70
C THR A 241 -21.86 15.36 -14.68
N GLN A 242 -20.74 14.65 -14.81
CA GLN A 242 -19.40 15.25 -14.69
C GLN A 242 -18.53 15.17 -15.95
N SER A 243 -18.96 14.47 -17.01
CA SER A 243 -18.22 14.44 -18.28
C SER A 243 -18.05 15.83 -18.94
N THR A 244 -18.89 16.79 -18.58
CA THR A 244 -18.80 18.19 -19.04
C THR A 244 -17.79 19.03 -18.26
N GLU A 245 -17.38 18.58 -17.07
CA GLU A 245 -16.38 19.26 -16.22
C GLU A 245 -14.98 18.66 -16.37
N CYS A 246 -14.88 17.48 -16.97
CA CYS A 246 -13.62 16.83 -17.30
C CYS A 246 -12.88 17.53 -18.44
N TYR A 247 -11.59 17.79 -18.24
CA TYR A 247 -10.72 18.37 -19.27
C TYR A 247 -10.13 17.27 -20.16
N TYR A 248 -10.59 17.17 -21.40
CA TYR A 248 -9.96 16.31 -22.40
C TYR A 248 -9.08 17.14 -23.32
N ALA A 249 -7.77 16.89 -23.28
CA ALA A 249 -6.85 17.53 -24.21
C ALA A 249 -7.29 17.21 -25.67
N PRO A 250 -7.46 18.22 -26.54
CA PRO A 250 -7.83 17.99 -27.93
C PRO A 250 -6.72 17.18 -28.62
N LYS A 251 -7.10 16.11 -29.35
CA LYS A 251 -6.18 15.18 -30.04
C LYS A 251 -5.28 15.85 -31.10
N ASN A 252 -5.57 17.10 -31.42
CA ASN A 252 -4.94 17.93 -32.44
C ASN A 252 -3.82 18.84 -31.90
N GLY A 253 -3.35 18.65 -30.66
CA GLY A 253 -2.05 19.19 -30.20
C GLY A 253 -1.97 20.73 -30.03
N HIS A 254 -3.06 21.46 -30.17
CA HIS A 254 -3.10 22.90 -29.96
C HIS A 254 -3.66 23.23 -28.57
N THR A 255 -2.78 23.50 -27.61
CA THR A 255 -3.13 24.02 -26.27
C THR A 255 -2.98 25.55 -26.20
N THR A 256 -3.44 26.27 -27.23
CA THR A 256 -3.53 27.74 -27.17
C THR A 256 -4.95 28.14 -26.79
N VAL A 257 -5.15 28.40 -25.50
CA VAL A 257 -6.36 29.08 -25.01
C VAL A 257 -6.19 30.57 -25.29
N THR A 258 -6.84 31.08 -26.34
CA THR A 258 -6.96 32.53 -26.54
C THR A 258 -8.02 33.08 -25.61
N TRP A 259 -7.60 33.75 -24.54
CA TRP A 259 -8.49 34.54 -23.70
C TRP A 259 -8.95 35.77 -24.50
N THR A 260 -10.21 35.78 -24.95
CA THR A 260 -10.85 36.99 -25.43
C THR A 260 -11.15 37.89 -24.24
N LYS A 261 -10.49 39.05 -24.16
CA LYS A 261 -10.85 40.12 -23.23
C LYS A 261 -12.31 40.54 -23.51
N GLY A 262 -13.13 40.52 -22.46
CA GLY A 262 -14.38 41.29 -22.43
C GLY A 262 -14.12 42.78 -22.38
#